data_AF-A0A3D2R1R8-F1
#
_entry.id   AF-A0A3D2R1R8-F1
#
_cell.length_a   1.000
_cell.length_b   1.000
_cell.length_c   1.000
_cell.angle_alpha   90.00
_cell.angle_beta   90.00
_cell.angle_gamma   90.00
#
_symmetry.space_group_name_H-M   'P 1'
#
loop_
_entity.id
_entity.type
_entity.pdbx_description
1 polymer ?
#
loop_
_entity_poly.entity_id
_entity_poly.type
_entity_poly.pdbx_seq_one_letter_code
_entity_poly.pdbx_strand_id
1 'polypeptide(L)'
;MIFNSSAVAFGRNETFSLRYNWIYKGLSALKENKDIFTSPDALQTLGVGKNMMISMKYWLSAYQLVEKTNSSEFTEFASYLLDPEKGKDPYLEDINTLWLLHWKLCTNPDLATMYYWFFNKFTQTTFSKLQVLNELSSWLEHNTTKSVSQKTLERDVSLLLKAYLGANTEDKAFEDQLENPFHELNLVSKNASDVYNCFVRDRETIDFRLLGFFIADIQEFFTAGDML
;
A
#
# COMPACT_ATOMS: atom_id res chain seq x y z
N MET A 1 3.95 4.64 -12.26
CA MET A 1 3.47 3.37 -12.87
C MET A 1 4.58 2.54 -13.49
N ILE A 2 5.57 3.12 -14.17
CA ILE A 2 6.70 2.36 -14.74
C ILE A 2 7.69 1.93 -13.66
N PHE A 3 8.10 0.67 -13.71
CA PHE A 3 9.14 0.14 -12.84
C PHE A 3 10.51 0.74 -13.16
N ASN A 4 11.20 1.24 -12.13
CA ASN A 4 12.57 1.72 -12.22
C ASN A 4 13.51 0.74 -11.51
N SER A 5 14.39 0.09 -12.27
CA SER A 5 15.35 -0.89 -11.75
C SER A 5 16.30 -0.34 -10.67
N SER A 6 16.52 0.97 -10.64
CA SER A 6 17.35 1.64 -9.64
C SER A 6 16.59 2.01 -8.35
N ALA A 7 15.26 1.99 -8.37
CA ALA A 7 14.41 2.37 -7.26
C ALA A 7 13.52 1.19 -6.83
N VAL A 8 14.04 0.37 -5.92
CA VAL A 8 13.27 -0.68 -5.23
C VAL A 8 13.25 -0.43 -3.73
N ALA A 9 12.11 -0.73 -3.11
CA ALA A 9 11.88 -0.53 -1.68
C ALA A 9 11.29 -1.79 -1.04
N PHE A 10 12.01 -2.32 -0.05
CA PHE A 10 11.59 -3.42 0.80
C PHE A 10 11.91 -3.09 2.25
N GLY A 11 11.06 -3.57 3.15
CA GLY A 11 11.22 -3.50 4.57
C GLY A 11 11.10 -2.12 5.21
N ARG A 12 10.64 -1.12 4.46
CA ARG A 12 10.38 0.26 4.94
C ARG A 12 9.19 0.37 5.90
N ASN A 13 8.34 -0.65 5.90
CA ASN A 13 7.17 -0.78 6.77
C ASN A 13 7.50 -1.11 8.24
N GLU A 14 8.78 -1.31 8.61
CA GLU A 14 9.20 -1.67 9.98
C GLU A 14 8.37 -2.81 10.60
N THR A 15 7.95 -3.79 9.80
CA THR A 15 7.09 -4.93 10.20
C THR A 15 5.62 -4.62 10.48
N PHE A 16 5.15 -3.39 10.25
CA PHE A 16 3.77 -3.00 10.48
C PHE A 16 3.01 -2.83 9.17
N SER A 17 1.83 -3.43 9.08
CA SER A 17 0.85 -3.11 8.06
C SER A 17 0.25 -1.72 8.28
N LEU A 18 -0.40 -1.16 7.26
CA LEU A 18 -1.23 0.04 7.46
C LEU A 18 -2.31 -0.27 8.50
N ARG A 19 -2.65 0.72 9.34
CA ARG A 19 -3.81 0.67 10.24
C ARG A 19 -4.82 1.76 9.87
N TYR A 20 -6.13 1.53 10.07
CA TYR A 20 -7.19 2.50 9.72
C TYR A 20 -6.85 3.94 10.10
N ASN A 21 -6.53 4.15 11.38
CA ASN A 21 -6.31 5.50 11.91
C ASN A 21 -4.96 6.13 11.51
N TRP A 22 -4.06 5.42 10.82
CA TRP A 22 -2.72 5.95 10.53
C TRP A 22 -2.72 7.01 9.44
N ILE A 23 -3.56 6.87 8.41
CA ILE A 23 -3.66 7.89 7.36
C ILE A 23 -4.19 9.20 7.98
N TYR A 24 -5.33 9.14 8.66
CA TYR A 24 -5.93 10.31 9.31
C TYR A 24 -4.96 10.97 10.31
N LYS A 25 -4.37 10.19 11.22
CA LYS A 25 -3.41 10.72 12.22
C LYS A 25 -2.19 11.35 11.57
N GLY A 26 -1.60 10.66 10.60
CA GLY A 26 -0.40 11.11 9.92
C GLY A 26 -0.61 12.40 9.13
N LEU A 27 -1.70 12.48 8.37
CA LEU A 27 -2.07 13.70 7.65
C LEU A 27 -2.46 14.84 8.61
N SER A 28 -3.25 14.58 9.65
CA SER A 28 -3.60 15.59 10.66
C SER A 28 -2.37 16.20 11.31
N ALA A 29 -1.42 15.36 11.73
CA ALA A 29 -0.22 15.85 12.38
C ALA A 29 0.72 16.60 11.41
N LEU A 30 0.77 16.19 10.13
CA LEU A 30 1.50 16.91 9.09
C LEU A 30 0.91 18.29 8.79
N LYS A 31 -0.42 18.41 8.83
CA LYS A 31 -1.12 19.68 8.59
C LYS A 31 -0.77 20.72 9.66
N GLU A 32 -0.67 20.29 10.91
CA GLU A 32 -0.25 21.14 12.03
C GLU A 32 1.26 21.40 12.05
N ASN A 33 2.06 20.40 11.70
CA ASN A 33 3.52 20.49 11.71
C ASN A 33 4.13 19.74 10.51
N LYS A 34 4.61 20.50 9.52
CA LYS A 34 5.29 19.96 8.33
C LYS A 34 6.50 19.08 8.66
N ASP A 35 7.13 19.28 9.81
CA ASP A 35 8.32 18.52 10.23
C ASP A 35 7.99 17.41 11.25
N ILE A 36 6.71 17.04 11.43
CA ILE A 36 6.25 16.13 12.49
C ILE A 36 7.05 14.82 12.55
N PHE A 37 7.41 14.21 11.42
CA PHE A 37 8.12 12.92 11.43
C PHE A 37 9.62 13.02 11.77
N THR A 38 10.13 14.24 11.94
CA THR A 38 11.49 14.53 12.38
C THR A 38 11.53 15.34 13.67
N SER A 39 10.37 15.75 14.19
CA SER A 39 10.29 16.59 15.38
C SER A 39 10.62 15.80 16.65
N PRO A 40 11.16 16.45 17.70
CA PRO A 40 11.47 15.78 18.97
C PRO A 40 10.25 15.20 19.70
N ASP A 41 9.07 15.81 19.49
CA ASP A 41 7.79 15.47 20.12
C ASP A 41 6.93 14.51 19.27
N ALA A 42 7.41 14.08 18.10
CA ALA A 42 6.67 13.28 17.13
C ALA A 42 5.95 12.06 17.73
N LEU A 43 6.63 11.31 18.60
CA LEU A 43 6.09 10.10 19.21
C LEU A 43 4.92 10.40 20.15
N GLN A 44 4.99 11.52 20.87
CA GLN A 44 3.94 11.97 21.78
C GLN A 44 2.74 12.45 20.97
N THR A 45 2.98 13.30 19.97
CA THR A 45 1.93 13.89 19.14
C THR A 45 1.18 12.84 18.30
N LEU A 46 1.90 11.88 17.70
CA LEU A 46 1.28 10.79 16.94
C LEU A 46 0.72 9.67 17.83
N GLY A 47 1.15 9.61 19.10
CA GLY A 47 0.75 8.58 20.06
C GLY A 47 1.20 7.17 19.65
N VAL A 48 2.38 7.05 19.03
CA VAL A 48 2.92 5.77 18.53
C VAL A 48 4.42 5.63 18.83
N GLY A 49 4.90 4.39 18.87
CA GLY A 49 6.33 4.12 19.02
C GLY A 49 7.15 4.47 17.77
N LYS A 50 8.47 4.58 17.92
CA LYS A 50 9.40 4.98 16.84
C LYS A 50 9.24 4.18 15.54
N ASN A 51 9.16 2.85 15.62
CA ASN A 51 9.04 1.99 14.43
C ASN A 51 7.67 2.15 13.76
N MET A 52 6.60 2.32 14.55
CA MET A 52 5.27 2.61 14.03
C MET A 52 5.22 3.98 13.34
N MET A 53 5.88 5.00 13.90
CA MET A 53 6.00 6.31 13.26
C MET A 53 6.73 6.22 11.91
N ILE A 54 7.85 5.49 11.84
CA ILE A 54 8.59 5.28 10.59
C ILE A 54 7.71 4.55 9.56
N SER A 55 6.99 3.51 9.99
CA SER A 55 6.06 2.78 9.14
C SER A 55 4.90 3.65 8.65
N MET A 56 4.32 4.46 9.54
CA MET A 56 3.26 5.42 9.21
C MET A 56 3.73 6.41 8.13
N LYS A 57 4.91 7.04 8.33
CA LYS A 57 5.51 7.92 7.32
C LYS A 57 5.69 7.20 5.98
N TYR A 58 6.22 5.98 6.03
CA TYR A 58 6.40 5.16 4.83
C TYR A 58 5.07 4.93 4.10
N TRP A 59 4.01 4.55 4.82
CA TRP A 59 2.71 4.29 4.20
C TRP A 59 2.13 5.54 3.54
N LEU A 60 2.21 6.71 4.17
CA LEU A 60 1.76 7.97 3.53
C LEU A 60 2.45 8.19 2.17
N SER A 61 3.76 7.94 2.09
CA SER A 61 4.51 8.05 0.82
C SER A 61 4.21 6.91 -0.15
N ALA A 62 4.07 5.67 0.33
CA ALA A 62 3.78 4.50 -0.50
C ALA A 62 2.41 4.59 -1.18
N TYR A 63 1.39 5.08 -0.47
CA TYR A 63 0.07 5.38 -1.00
C TYR A 63 -0.01 6.69 -1.80
N GLN A 64 1.13 7.38 -2.03
CA GLN A 64 1.20 8.64 -2.78
C GLN A 64 0.29 9.74 -2.20
N LEU A 65 0.22 9.81 -0.86
CA LEU A 65 -0.58 10.81 -0.14
C LEU A 65 0.20 12.09 0.14
N VAL A 66 1.52 12.01 0.08
CA VAL A 66 2.44 13.14 0.22
C VAL A 66 3.34 13.24 -1.00
N GLU A 67 3.80 14.45 -1.30
CA GLU A 67 4.65 14.72 -2.45
C GLU A 67 5.98 13.97 -2.37
N LYS A 68 6.44 13.45 -3.52
CA LYS A 68 7.68 12.65 -3.60
C LYS A 68 8.92 13.47 -3.26
N THR A 69 8.95 14.74 -3.68
CA THR A 69 10.04 15.69 -3.45
C THR A 69 9.95 16.35 -2.08
N ASN A 70 8.73 16.49 -1.54
CA ASN A 70 8.46 17.11 -0.26
C ASN A 70 7.41 16.31 0.52
N SER A 71 7.86 15.33 1.31
CA SER A 71 6.96 14.46 2.08
C SER A 71 6.13 15.16 3.16
N SER A 72 6.30 16.48 3.31
CA SER A 72 5.56 17.33 4.22
C SER A 72 4.33 17.99 3.59
N GLU A 73 4.15 17.82 2.27
CA GLU A 73 3.03 18.39 1.53
C GLU A 73 2.13 17.29 0.99
N PHE A 74 0.82 17.54 1.01
CA PHE A 74 -0.16 16.59 0.54
C PHE A 74 -0.20 16.61 -0.98
N THR A 75 -0.43 15.45 -1.59
CA THR A 75 -0.79 15.42 -3.01
C THR A 75 -2.18 16.01 -3.22
N GLU A 76 -2.51 16.39 -4.47
CA GLU A 76 -3.87 16.82 -4.82
C GLU A 76 -4.90 15.72 -4.50
N PHE A 77 -4.55 14.46 -4.75
CA PHE A 77 -5.34 13.29 -4.40
C PHE A 77 -5.65 13.23 -2.90
N ALA A 78 -4.63 13.34 -2.04
CA ALA A 78 -4.83 13.34 -0.60
C ALA A 78 -5.61 14.57 -0.12
N SER A 79 -5.33 15.75 -0.68
CA SER A 79 -6.02 16.99 -0.32
C SER A 79 -7.51 16.96 -0.65
N TYR A 80 -7.90 16.29 -1.72
CA TYR A 80 -9.31 16.13 -2.11
C TYR A 80 -10.02 15.05 -1.29
N LEU A 81 -9.39 13.89 -1.12
CA LEU A 81 -10.06 12.71 -0.58
C LEU A 81 -9.90 12.60 0.94
N LEU A 82 -8.70 12.87 1.45
CA LEU A 82 -8.24 12.46 2.79
C LEU A 82 -7.82 13.63 3.68
N ASP A 83 -8.01 14.88 3.25
CA ASP A 83 -7.74 16.03 4.11
C ASP A 83 -8.60 15.91 5.39
N PRO A 84 -7.99 15.99 6.58
CA PRO A 84 -8.68 15.77 7.86
C PRO A 84 -9.90 16.67 8.12
N GLU A 85 -9.98 17.84 7.50
CA GLU A 85 -11.05 18.83 7.74
C GLU A 85 -12.05 18.90 6.59
N LYS A 86 -11.59 18.72 5.34
CA LYS A 86 -12.39 18.96 4.13
C LYS A 86 -12.40 17.80 3.14
N GLY A 87 -11.68 16.72 3.44
CA GLY A 87 -11.62 15.53 2.61
C GLY A 87 -13.00 14.91 2.42
N LYS A 88 -13.20 14.24 1.29
CA LYS A 88 -14.46 13.54 1.01
C LYS A 88 -14.66 12.29 1.87
N ASP A 89 -13.58 11.65 2.29
CA ASP A 89 -13.59 10.45 3.13
C ASP A 89 -12.33 10.36 4.01
N PRO A 90 -12.15 11.29 4.97
CA PRO A 90 -10.93 11.35 5.80
C PRO A 90 -10.75 10.14 6.72
N TYR A 91 -11.80 9.34 6.94
CA TYR A 91 -11.81 8.21 7.87
C TYR A 91 -11.82 6.83 7.19
N LEU A 92 -11.77 6.77 5.85
CA LEU A 92 -11.78 5.54 5.06
C LEU A 92 -13.07 4.72 5.22
N GLU A 93 -14.21 5.39 5.30
CA GLU A 93 -15.53 4.78 5.47
C GLU A 93 -16.10 4.23 4.14
N ASP A 94 -15.64 4.75 2.99
CA ASP A 94 -16.07 4.29 1.67
C ASP A 94 -15.07 3.24 1.12
N ILE A 95 -15.56 2.05 0.80
CA ILE A 95 -14.76 1.00 0.16
C ILE A 95 -14.13 1.46 -1.17
N ASN A 96 -14.73 2.42 -1.86
CA ASN A 96 -14.15 3.01 -3.07
C ASN A 96 -12.86 3.78 -2.78
N THR A 97 -12.74 4.42 -1.60
CA THR A 97 -11.50 5.04 -1.14
C THR A 97 -10.40 3.99 -0.98
N LEU A 98 -10.73 2.80 -0.48
CA LEU A 98 -9.78 1.69 -0.37
C LEU A 98 -9.31 1.20 -1.73
N TRP A 99 -10.20 1.13 -2.73
CA TRP A 99 -9.82 0.81 -4.10
C TRP A 99 -8.90 1.88 -4.72
N LEU A 100 -9.17 3.17 -4.49
CA LEU A 100 -8.29 4.27 -4.92
C LEU A 100 -6.91 4.16 -4.25
N LEU A 101 -6.85 3.89 -2.95
CA LEU A 101 -5.59 3.69 -2.24
C LEU A 101 -4.83 2.45 -2.74
N HIS A 102 -5.52 1.34 -2.99
CA HIS A 102 -4.94 0.15 -3.60
C HIS A 102 -4.34 0.48 -4.96
N TRP A 103 -5.06 1.24 -5.78
CA TRP A 103 -4.56 1.73 -7.07
C TRP A 103 -3.30 2.58 -6.89
N LYS A 104 -3.29 3.59 -6.01
CA LYS A 104 -2.09 4.40 -5.74
C LYS A 104 -0.92 3.56 -5.22
N LEU A 105 -1.17 2.53 -4.41
CA LEU A 105 -0.11 1.64 -3.95
C LEU A 105 0.49 0.81 -5.10
N CYS A 106 -0.38 0.18 -5.91
CA CYS A 106 0.02 -0.70 -7.00
C CYS A 106 0.63 0.06 -8.18
N THR A 107 0.48 1.38 -8.24
CA THR A 107 1.05 2.26 -9.28
C THR A 107 2.35 2.94 -8.84
N ASN A 108 2.83 2.65 -7.63
CA ASN A 108 4.06 3.19 -7.03
C ASN A 108 5.19 2.13 -6.92
N PRO A 109 5.80 1.71 -8.04
CA PRO A 109 6.85 0.68 -8.03
C PRO A 109 8.10 1.09 -7.23
N ASP A 110 8.38 2.39 -7.08
CA ASP A 110 9.57 2.89 -6.41
C ASP A 110 9.55 2.67 -4.89
N LEU A 111 8.38 2.89 -4.26
CA LEU A 111 8.21 2.76 -2.80
C LEU A 111 7.39 1.54 -2.38
N ALA A 112 6.58 0.99 -3.28
CA ALA A 112 5.71 -0.16 -3.04
C ALA A 112 6.01 -1.31 -4.01
N THR A 113 7.30 -1.57 -4.27
CA THR A 113 7.78 -2.53 -5.28
C THR A 113 7.10 -3.90 -5.18
N MET A 114 6.96 -4.44 -3.97
CA MET A 114 6.27 -5.72 -3.72
C MET A 114 4.81 -5.70 -4.21
N TYR A 115 4.06 -4.65 -3.89
CA TYR A 115 2.65 -4.52 -4.24
C TYR A 115 2.47 -4.33 -5.74
N TYR A 116 3.30 -3.46 -6.35
CA TYR A 116 3.36 -3.32 -7.80
C TYR A 116 3.63 -4.68 -8.48
N TRP A 117 4.68 -5.39 -8.06
CA TRP A 117 5.03 -6.67 -8.66
C TRP A 117 3.93 -7.72 -8.49
N PHE A 118 3.38 -7.86 -7.29
CA PHE A 118 2.37 -8.88 -6.99
C PHE A 118 1.08 -8.68 -7.79
N PHE A 119 0.58 -7.44 -7.91
CA PHE A 119 -0.69 -7.19 -8.61
C PHE A 119 -0.54 -6.96 -10.12
N ASN A 120 0.65 -6.63 -10.62
CA ASN A 120 0.84 -6.29 -12.05
C ASN A 120 1.73 -7.27 -12.82
N LYS A 121 2.56 -8.09 -12.15
CA LYS A 121 3.58 -8.94 -12.79
C LYS A 121 3.49 -10.41 -12.39
N PHE A 122 3.09 -10.69 -11.16
CA PHE A 122 2.87 -12.06 -10.72
C PHE A 122 1.59 -12.62 -11.36
N THR A 123 1.69 -13.77 -12.03
CA THR A 123 0.63 -14.29 -12.92
C THR A 123 -0.20 -15.41 -12.32
N GLN A 124 0.28 -16.04 -11.26
CA GLN A 124 -0.41 -17.18 -10.64
C GLN A 124 -1.57 -16.70 -9.77
N THR A 125 -2.73 -17.31 -9.96
CA THR A 125 -3.93 -17.02 -9.15
C THR A 125 -4.08 -17.94 -7.94
N THR A 126 -3.38 -19.08 -7.94
CA THR A 126 -3.34 -20.05 -6.83
C THR A 126 -1.89 -20.39 -6.56
N PHE A 127 -1.44 -20.16 -5.32
CA PHE A 127 -0.02 -20.22 -4.99
C PHE A 127 0.23 -20.47 -3.50
N SER A 128 1.41 -20.99 -3.21
CA SER A 128 1.98 -21.02 -1.87
C SER A 128 2.82 -19.76 -1.61
N LYS A 129 3.02 -19.42 -0.33
CA LYS A 129 3.93 -18.34 0.06
C LYS A 129 5.36 -18.55 -0.47
N LEU A 130 5.82 -19.80 -0.53
CA LEU A 130 7.15 -20.15 -1.05
C LEU A 130 7.28 -19.84 -2.56
N GLN A 131 6.23 -20.11 -3.34
CA GLN A 131 6.22 -19.77 -4.76
C GLN A 131 6.32 -18.26 -4.99
N VAL A 132 5.55 -17.46 -4.24
CA VAL A 132 5.63 -16.00 -4.30
C VAL A 132 7.06 -15.51 -4.01
N LEU A 133 7.72 -16.07 -2.99
CA LEU A 133 9.09 -15.70 -2.64
C LEU A 133 10.11 -16.06 -3.72
N ASN A 134 10.00 -17.26 -4.29
CA ASN A 134 10.91 -17.72 -5.34
C ASN A 134 10.75 -16.88 -6.61
N GLU A 135 9.51 -16.64 -7.04
CA GLU A 135 9.23 -15.84 -8.24
C GLU A 135 9.63 -14.37 -8.06
N LEU A 136 9.37 -13.79 -6.89
CA LEU A 136 9.83 -12.43 -6.60
C LEU A 136 11.35 -12.33 -6.61
N SER A 137 12.04 -13.28 -5.95
CA SER A 137 13.50 -13.27 -5.89
C SER A 137 14.10 -13.38 -7.29
N SER A 138 13.60 -14.30 -8.11
CA SER A 138 14.00 -14.42 -9.50
C SER A 138 13.70 -13.15 -10.29
N TRP A 139 12.53 -12.54 -10.11
CA TRP A 139 12.19 -11.30 -10.80
C TRP A 139 13.13 -10.16 -10.42
N LEU A 140 13.47 -10.01 -9.14
CA LEU A 140 14.41 -9.00 -8.67
C LEU A 140 15.81 -9.21 -9.27
N GLU A 141 16.32 -10.44 -9.30
CA GLU A 141 17.62 -10.77 -9.89
C GLU A 141 17.74 -10.36 -11.36
N HIS A 142 16.65 -10.47 -12.12
CA HIS A 142 16.62 -10.10 -13.54
C HIS A 142 16.35 -8.61 -13.80
N ASN A 143 15.73 -7.90 -12.86
CA ASN A 143 15.20 -6.55 -13.10
C ASN A 143 15.86 -5.46 -12.25
N THR A 144 16.68 -5.79 -11.25
CA THR A 144 17.41 -4.80 -10.43
C THR A 144 18.80 -5.28 -10.05
N THR A 145 19.72 -4.35 -9.83
CA THR A 145 21.05 -4.62 -9.27
C THR A 145 21.06 -4.59 -7.73
N LYS A 146 19.96 -4.17 -7.09
CA LYS A 146 19.85 -4.09 -5.64
C LYS A 146 19.51 -5.45 -5.05
N SER A 147 20.36 -5.94 -4.15
CA SER A 147 20.09 -7.15 -3.37
C SER A 147 19.19 -6.83 -2.17
N VAL A 148 18.24 -7.71 -1.89
CA VAL A 148 17.33 -7.65 -0.75
C VAL A 148 17.43 -8.97 0.00
N SER A 149 17.55 -8.92 1.33
CA SER A 149 17.68 -10.15 2.11
C SER A 149 16.41 -10.99 2.04
N GLN A 150 16.56 -12.32 1.98
CA GLN A 150 15.44 -13.26 1.96
C GLN A 150 14.48 -13.04 3.15
N LYS A 151 15.03 -12.79 4.34
CA LYS A 151 14.24 -12.50 5.55
C LYS A 151 13.36 -11.24 5.39
N THR A 152 13.86 -10.21 4.70
CA THR A 152 13.07 -9.01 4.40
C THR A 152 11.95 -9.32 3.42
N LEU A 153 12.23 -10.08 2.35
CA LEU A 153 11.22 -10.51 1.37
C LEU A 153 10.14 -11.35 2.05
N GLU A 154 10.51 -12.33 2.86
CA GLU A 154 9.60 -13.18 3.63
C GLU A 154 8.66 -12.38 4.51
N ARG A 155 9.18 -11.36 5.19
CA ARG A 155 8.40 -10.47 6.04
C ARG A 155 7.41 -9.64 5.22
N ASP A 156 7.88 -9.01 4.13
CA ASP A 156 7.03 -8.16 3.30
C ASP A 156 5.95 -8.95 2.57
N VAL A 157 6.26 -10.16 2.08
CA VAL A 157 5.26 -11.07 1.50
C VAL A 157 4.20 -11.43 2.55
N SER A 158 4.63 -11.73 3.79
CA SER A 158 3.68 -12.05 4.87
C SER A 158 2.73 -10.88 5.16
N LEU A 159 3.26 -9.66 5.17
CA LEU A 159 2.46 -8.46 5.40
C LEU A 159 1.47 -8.22 4.26
N LEU A 160 1.89 -8.35 3.00
CA LEU A 160 1.00 -8.21 1.85
C LEU A 160 -0.13 -9.24 1.91
N LEU A 161 0.20 -10.53 2.11
CA LEU A 161 -0.81 -11.58 2.16
C LEU A 161 -1.79 -11.37 3.32
N LYS A 162 -1.31 -10.95 4.50
CA LYS A 162 -2.16 -10.64 5.65
C LYS A 162 -3.05 -9.41 5.40
N ALA A 163 -2.53 -8.37 4.75
CA ALA A 163 -3.27 -7.13 4.52
C ALA A 163 -4.48 -7.32 3.60
N TYR A 164 -4.40 -8.23 2.63
CA TYR A 164 -5.47 -8.49 1.67
C TYR A 164 -6.28 -9.75 1.96
N LEU A 165 -5.93 -10.48 3.02
CA LEU A 165 -6.69 -11.65 3.45
C LEU A 165 -8.03 -11.19 3.99
N GLY A 166 -9.13 -11.67 3.40
CA GLY A 166 -10.47 -11.39 3.90
C GLY A 166 -10.60 -11.83 5.36
N ALA A 167 -11.23 -10.98 6.19
CA ALA A 167 -11.38 -11.27 7.61
C ALA A 167 -12.17 -12.55 7.83
N ASN A 168 -11.62 -13.46 8.64
CA ASN A 168 -12.28 -14.71 9.02
C ASN A 168 -12.36 -14.80 10.54
N THR A 169 -13.57 -14.80 11.09
CA THR A 169 -13.84 -14.85 12.53
C THR A 169 -13.30 -16.11 13.21
N GLU A 170 -13.03 -17.18 12.45
CA GLU A 170 -12.44 -18.42 12.96
C GLU A 170 -10.90 -18.35 13.04
N ASP A 171 -10.27 -17.34 12.42
CA ASP A 171 -8.84 -17.14 12.48
C ASP A 171 -8.44 -16.52 13.83
N LYS A 172 -7.42 -17.07 14.48
CA LYS A 172 -6.86 -16.53 15.73
C LYS A 172 -6.33 -15.10 15.58
N ALA A 173 -5.97 -14.72 14.35
CA ALA A 173 -5.46 -13.40 14.02
C ALA A 173 -6.56 -12.44 13.51
N PHE A 174 -7.84 -12.76 13.69
CA PHE A 174 -8.97 -11.95 13.21
C PHE A 174 -8.88 -10.48 13.65
N GLU A 175 -8.65 -10.21 14.94
CA GLU A 175 -8.51 -8.83 15.45
C GLU A 175 -7.38 -8.06 14.74
N ASP A 176 -6.24 -8.71 14.50
CA ASP A 176 -5.14 -8.09 13.76
C ASP A 176 -5.48 -7.85 12.28
N GLN A 177 -6.35 -8.67 11.68
CA GLN A 177 -6.81 -8.48 10.30
C GLN A 177 -7.69 -7.23 10.21
N LEU A 178 -8.56 -7.01 11.20
CA LEU A 178 -9.42 -5.83 11.29
C LEU A 178 -8.65 -4.53 11.49
N GLU A 179 -7.40 -4.56 11.98
CA GLU A 179 -6.60 -3.33 12.08
C GLU A 179 -6.27 -2.71 10.72
N ASN A 180 -6.11 -3.54 9.67
CA ASN A 180 -5.70 -3.09 8.34
C ASN A 180 -6.92 -2.91 7.42
N PRO A 181 -7.13 -1.74 6.80
CA PRO A 181 -8.35 -1.49 6.03
C PRO A 181 -8.49 -2.37 4.77
N PHE A 182 -7.40 -2.88 4.20
CA PHE A 182 -7.44 -3.63 2.94
C PHE A 182 -8.02 -5.04 3.07
N HIS A 183 -8.27 -5.53 4.30
CA HIS A 183 -8.99 -6.79 4.50
C HIS A 183 -10.40 -6.73 3.86
N GLU A 184 -11.02 -5.55 3.82
CA GLU A 184 -12.33 -5.31 3.21
C GLU A 184 -12.35 -5.60 1.70
N LEU A 185 -11.22 -5.37 1.00
CA LEU A 185 -11.13 -5.65 -0.43
C LEU A 185 -11.13 -7.15 -0.73
N ASN A 186 -10.75 -7.98 0.25
CA ASN A 186 -10.74 -9.45 0.17
C ASN A 186 -10.16 -9.92 -1.17
N LEU A 187 -8.95 -9.43 -1.50
CA LEU A 187 -8.25 -9.76 -2.74
C LEU A 187 -7.56 -11.12 -2.63
N VAL A 188 -7.12 -11.49 -1.43
CA VAL A 188 -6.47 -12.76 -1.14
C VAL A 188 -7.38 -13.61 -0.26
N SER A 189 -7.50 -14.90 -0.59
CA SER A 189 -8.10 -15.92 0.28
C SER A 189 -7.10 -17.01 0.59
N LYS A 190 -7.33 -17.75 1.67
CA LYS A 190 -6.45 -18.83 2.12
C LYS A 190 -7.29 -20.05 2.46
N ASN A 191 -6.88 -21.23 1.98
CA ASN A 191 -7.56 -22.48 2.31
C ASN A 191 -6.89 -23.19 3.50
N ALA A 192 -7.50 -24.29 3.95
CA ALA A 192 -7.02 -25.10 5.09
C ALA A 192 -5.64 -25.75 4.87
N SER A 193 -5.15 -25.82 3.64
CA SER A 193 -3.85 -26.39 3.27
C SER A 193 -2.76 -25.32 3.08
N ASP A 194 -2.95 -24.12 3.63
CA ASP A 194 -2.05 -22.97 3.50
C ASP A 194 -1.79 -22.51 2.04
N VAL A 195 -2.69 -22.85 1.12
CA VAL A 195 -2.67 -22.36 -0.26
C VAL A 195 -3.48 -21.07 -0.34
N TYR A 196 -2.87 -20.06 -0.95
CA TYR A 196 -3.47 -18.75 -1.16
C TYR A 196 -4.09 -18.68 -2.56
N ASN A 197 -5.14 -17.88 -2.69
CA ASN A 197 -5.72 -17.55 -3.98
C ASN A 197 -5.92 -16.04 -4.13
N CYS A 198 -5.71 -15.54 -5.34
CA CYS A 198 -5.99 -14.17 -5.76
C CYS A 198 -6.62 -14.24 -7.16
N PHE A 199 -7.93 -14.53 -7.20
CA PHE A 199 -8.65 -14.68 -8.47
C PHE A 199 -9.11 -13.34 -9.03
N VAL A 200 -9.00 -13.21 -10.35
CA VAL A 200 -9.73 -12.18 -11.11
C VAL A 200 -11.20 -12.56 -11.11
N ARG A 201 -12.02 -11.75 -10.46
CA ARG A 201 -13.47 -11.95 -10.31
C ARG A 201 -14.17 -10.61 -10.31
N ASP A 202 -15.45 -10.63 -10.62
CA ASP A 202 -16.30 -9.45 -10.52
C ASP A 202 -16.32 -8.94 -9.08
N ARG A 203 -16.29 -7.61 -8.94
CA ARG A 203 -16.30 -6.90 -7.66
C ARG A 203 -17.46 -5.92 -7.67
N GLU A 204 -18.59 -6.35 -7.12
CA GLU A 204 -19.81 -5.52 -7.03
C GLU A 204 -19.59 -4.22 -6.25
N THR A 205 -18.56 -4.17 -5.41
CA THR A 205 -18.20 -3.01 -4.58
C THR A 205 -17.42 -1.93 -5.33
N ILE A 206 -16.99 -2.16 -6.57
CA ILE A 206 -16.26 -1.16 -7.36
C ILE A 206 -17.26 -0.28 -8.12
N ASP A 207 -17.33 0.98 -7.75
CA ASP A 207 -18.09 1.97 -8.51
C ASP A 207 -17.46 2.21 -9.90
N PHE A 208 -18.27 2.25 -10.96
CA PHE A 208 -17.80 2.50 -12.32
C PHE A 208 -17.08 3.85 -12.49
N ARG A 209 -17.33 4.83 -11.61
CA ARG A 209 -16.61 6.12 -11.57
C ARG A 209 -15.13 5.94 -11.27
N LEU A 210 -14.76 4.90 -10.52
CA LEU A 210 -13.35 4.56 -10.26
C LEU A 210 -12.60 4.19 -11.54
N LEU A 211 -13.26 3.51 -12.47
CA LEU A 211 -12.66 3.19 -13.76
C LEU A 211 -12.29 4.46 -14.52
N GLY A 212 -13.14 5.49 -14.46
CA GLY A 212 -12.85 6.80 -15.05
C GLY A 212 -11.59 7.43 -14.45
N PHE A 213 -11.45 7.40 -13.11
CA PHE A 213 -10.24 7.86 -12.44
C PHE A 213 -9.00 7.06 -12.87
N PHE A 214 -9.07 5.72 -12.89
CA PHE A 214 -7.93 4.89 -13.28
C PHE A 214 -7.47 5.15 -14.71
N ILE A 215 -8.41 5.29 -15.65
CA ILE A 215 -8.09 5.61 -17.04
C ILE A 215 -7.44 6.99 -17.14
N ALA A 216 -7.95 8.00 -16.42
CA ALA A 216 -7.39 9.35 -16.41
C ALA A 216 -5.95 9.36 -15.82
N ASP A 217 -5.73 8.70 -14.68
CA ASP A 217 -4.41 8.62 -14.02
C ASP A 217 -3.39 7.88 -14.91
N ILE A 218 -3.82 6.84 -15.64
CA ILE A 218 -3.01 6.17 -16.67
C ILE A 218 -2.65 7.14 -17.80
N GLN A 219 -3.65 7.87 -18.33
CA GLN A 219 -3.45 8.79 -19.44
C GLN A 219 -2.52 9.95 -19.09
N GLU A 220 -2.68 10.57 -17.92
CA GLU A 220 -1.77 11.62 -17.44
C GLU A 220 -0.34 11.09 -17.34
N PHE A 221 -0.17 9.86 -16.85
CA PHE A 221 1.15 9.24 -16.74
C PHE A 221 1.81 9.00 -18.11
N PHE A 222 1.07 8.51 -19.11
CA PHE A 222 1.63 8.26 -20.45
C PHE A 222 1.71 9.50 -21.32
N THR A 223 0.82 10.49 -21.17
CA THR A 223 0.95 11.78 -21.88
C THR A 223 2.15 12.60 -21.43
N ALA A 224 2.59 12.43 -20.17
CA ALA A 224 3.85 12.99 -19.69
C ALA A 224 5.11 12.29 -20.27
N GLY A 225 4.97 11.08 -20.84
CA GLY A 225 6.07 10.28 -21.37
C GLY A 225 6.09 10.09 -22.90
N ASP A 226 4.93 10.17 -23.56
CA ASP A 226 4.73 9.72 -24.95
C ASP A 226 4.21 10.82 -25.91
N MET A 227 4.21 12.09 -25.51
CA MET A 227 4.05 13.23 -26.45
C MET A 227 5.41 13.81 -26.89
N LEU A 228 6.32 12.94 -27.33
CA LEU A 228 7.52 13.27 -28.13
C LEU A 228 7.73 12.21 -29.21
#